data_AF-A0AAN8PML3-F1
#
_entry.id   AF-A0AAN8PML3-F1
#
_cell.length_a   1.000
_cell.length_b   1.000
_cell.length_c   1.000
_cell.angle_alpha   90.00
_cell.angle_beta   90.00
_cell.angle_gamma   90.00
#
_symmetry.space_group_name_H-M   'P 1'
#
loop_
_entity.id
_entity.type
_entity.pdbx_description
1 polymer ?
#
loop_
_entity_poly.entity_id
_entity_poly.type
_entity_poly.pdbx_seq_one_letter_code
_entity_poly.pdbx_strand_id
1 'polypeptide(L)'
;MSRAAGTLITTNNATYISPRFMPGYRGHCPTVKYDFGETYGNATQKYFQDYRSEVLNSSKDPYCRGGQFPTYYTHNPDLVISNRSRNRDRWLLAPKYELSNVDHDRRDELRRFDELSQKHREYYTDKTGTQKPVNYFQLPNSPNDDFNTKVAL
;
A
#
# COMPACT_ATOMS: atom_id res chain seq x y z
N MET A 1 -22.74 -42.66 18.25
CA MET A 1 -22.64 -41.40 17.49
C MET A 1 -24.01 -41.05 16.93
N SER A 2 -24.87 -40.42 17.73
CA SER A 2 -26.22 -40.00 17.30
C SER A 2 -26.11 -38.73 16.46
N ARG A 3 -26.75 -38.72 15.28
CA ARG A 3 -26.83 -37.53 14.42
C ARG A 3 -28.03 -36.68 14.87
N ALA A 4 -27.84 -35.37 14.97
CA ALA A 4 -28.86 -34.43 15.43
C ALA A 4 -30.06 -34.36 14.47
N ALA A 5 -31.26 -34.18 15.05
CA ALA A 5 -32.50 -33.99 14.33
C ALA A 5 -32.42 -32.71 13.48
N GLY A 6 -32.57 -32.84 12.15
CA GLY A 6 -32.50 -31.72 11.19
C GLY A 6 -31.43 -31.85 10.10
N THR A 7 -30.62 -32.92 10.10
CA THR A 7 -29.65 -33.15 9.02
C THR A 7 -30.38 -33.56 7.73
N LEU A 8 -30.50 -32.64 6.76
CA LEU A 8 -31.07 -32.90 5.43
C LEU A 8 -30.21 -33.95 4.71
N ILE A 9 -30.72 -35.19 4.58
CA ILE A 9 -30.09 -36.24 3.77
C ILE A 9 -30.57 -36.05 2.33
N THR A 10 -29.85 -35.26 1.54
CA THR A 10 -30.04 -35.25 0.09
C THR A 10 -29.29 -36.43 -0.53
N THR A 11 -29.97 -37.23 -1.35
CA THR A 11 -29.34 -38.30 -2.15
C THR A 11 -28.54 -37.74 -3.33
N ASN A 12 -28.75 -36.47 -3.66
CA ASN A 12 -28.05 -35.80 -4.74
C ASN A 12 -26.82 -35.10 -4.16
N ASN A 13 -25.66 -35.76 -4.26
CA ASN A 13 -24.39 -35.05 -4.24
C ASN A 13 -24.38 -34.14 -5.47
N ALA A 14 -24.51 -32.82 -5.26
CA ALA A 14 -24.31 -31.82 -6.30
C ALA A 14 -22.83 -31.79 -6.70
N THR A 15 -22.41 -32.86 -7.36
CA THR A 15 -21.06 -33.02 -7.89
C THR A 15 -20.94 -32.02 -9.02
N TYR A 16 -19.94 -31.14 -8.97
CA TYR A 16 -19.70 -30.18 -10.04
C TYR A 16 -19.52 -30.93 -11.38
N ILE A 17 -20.52 -30.85 -12.25
CA ILE A 17 -20.44 -31.36 -13.62
C ILE A 17 -19.80 -30.24 -14.45
N SER A 18 -18.63 -30.53 -15.03
CA SER A 18 -18.00 -29.56 -15.94
C SER A 18 -19.02 -29.13 -17.00
N PRO A 19 -19.15 -27.82 -17.32
CA PRO A 19 -20.11 -27.33 -18.32
C PRO A 19 -19.99 -27.99 -19.70
N ARG A 20 -18.86 -28.65 -20.00
CA ARG A 20 -18.66 -29.42 -21.23
C ARG A 20 -19.44 -30.75 -21.26
N PHE A 21 -19.86 -31.25 -20.10
CA PHE A 21 -20.62 -32.49 -19.94
C PHE A 21 -22.09 -32.25 -19.58
N MET A 22 -22.49 -31.00 -19.33
CA MET A 22 -23.90 -30.66 -19.26
C MET A 22 -24.47 -30.68 -20.68
N PRO A 23 -25.67 -31.29 -20.89
CA PRO A 23 -26.42 -31.06 -22.11
C PRO A 23 -26.52 -29.55 -22.30
N GLY A 24 -26.13 -29.03 -23.46
CA GLY A 24 -26.04 -27.58 -23.75
C GLY A 24 -27.38 -26.84 -23.72
N TYR A 25 -28.38 -27.34 -23.01
CA TYR A 25 -29.71 -26.80 -22.88
C TYR A 25 -29.83 -25.98 -21.59
N ARG A 26 -29.99 -24.67 -21.72
CA ARG A 26 -30.17 -23.72 -20.59
C ARG A 26 -31.65 -23.40 -20.30
N GLY A 27 -32.59 -24.11 -20.94
CA GLY A 27 -34.02 -23.79 -20.93
C GLY A 27 -34.52 -23.25 -22.27
N HIS A 28 -35.69 -22.60 -22.27
CA HIS A 28 -36.33 -22.12 -23.50
C HIS A 28 -35.41 -21.19 -24.31
N CYS A 29 -35.13 -21.57 -25.56
CA CYS A 29 -34.36 -20.77 -26.51
C CYS A 29 -35.34 -20.03 -27.43
N PRO A 30 -35.46 -18.69 -27.33
CA PRO A 30 -36.27 -17.91 -28.24
C PRO A 30 -35.83 -18.15 -29.70
N THR A 31 -36.74 -17.93 -30.65
CA THR A 31 -36.51 -18.00 -32.11
C THR A 31 -36.14 -19.37 -32.70
N VAL A 32 -35.66 -20.35 -31.92
CA VAL A 32 -35.30 -21.71 -32.40
C VAL A 32 -36.46 -22.42 -33.12
N LYS A 33 -37.72 -22.09 -32.80
CA LYS A 33 -38.91 -22.63 -33.49
C LYS A 33 -39.02 -22.24 -34.97
N TYR A 34 -38.30 -21.20 -35.40
CA TYR A 34 -38.30 -20.71 -36.79
C TYR A 34 -37.09 -21.22 -37.58
N ASP A 35 -36.10 -21.79 -36.89
CA ASP A 35 -34.92 -22.40 -37.51
C ASP A 35 -35.17 -23.88 -37.74
N PHE A 36 -34.93 -24.35 -38.97
CA PHE A 36 -35.14 -25.74 -39.38
C PHE A 36 -33.92 -26.29 -40.10
N GLY A 37 -33.71 -27.61 -40.03
CA GLY A 37 -32.57 -28.29 -40.66
C GLY A 37 -31.57 -28.93 -39.69
N GLU A 38 -31.72 -28.71 -38.38
CA GLU A 38 -30.93 -29.36 -37.33
C GLU A 38 -31.82 -30.04 -36.28
N THR A 39 -31.25 -30.98 -35.52
CA THR A 39 -31.96 -31.56 -34.37
C THR A 39 -32.05 -30.55 -33.23
N TYR A 40 -33.10 -30.65 -32.41
CA TYR A 40 -33.30 -29.76 -31.27
C TYR A 40 -32.09 -29.73 -30.31
N GLY A 41 -31.43 -30.88 -30.12
CA GLY A 41 -30.21 -30.99 -29.32
C GLY A 41 -29.06 -30.14 -29.87
N ASN A 42 -28.81 -30.21 -31.18
CA ASN A 42 -27.75 -29.44 -31.83
C ASN A 42 -28.05 -27.93 -31.83
N ALA A 43 -29.28 -27.55 -32.16
CA ALA A 43 -29.69 -26.14 -32.20
C ALA A 43 -29.58 -25.48 -30.81
N THR A 44 -30.03 -26.17 -29.75
CA THR A 44 -29.93 -25.65 -28.38
C THR A 44 -28.50 -25.61 -27.87
N GLN A 45 -27.68 -26.61 -28.21
CA GLN A 45 -26.26 -26.63 -27.87
C GLN A 45 -25.51 -25.48 -28.53
N LYS A 46 -25.76 -25.22 -29.83
CA LYS A 46 -25.18 -24.09 -30.56
C LYS A 46 -25.58 -22.77 -29.91
N TYR A 47 -26.88 -22.57 -29.66
CA TYR A 47 -27.39 -21.36 -28.98
C TYR A 47 -26.69 -21.12 -27.64
N PHE A 48 -26.47 -22.16 -26.83
CA PHE A 48 -25.76 -22.02 -25.56
C PHE A 48 -24.30 -21.63 -25.74
N GLN A 49 -23.59 -22.21 -26.72
CA GLN A 49 -22.21 -21.83 -27.01
C GLN A 49 -22.13 -20.39 -27.52
N ASP A 50 -23.05 -19.99 -28.39
CA ASP A 50 -23.15 -18.63 -28.92
C ASP A 50 -23.39 -17.65 -27.77
N TYR A 51 -24.42 -17.88 -26.93
CA TYR A 51 -24.68 -17.09 -25.71
C TYR A 51 -23.47 -17.03 -24.77
N ARG A 52 -22.82 -18.17 -24.52
CA ARG A 52 -21.63 -18.23 -23.67
C ARG A 52 -20.50 -17.41 -24.26
N SER A 53 -20.28 -17.48 -25.57
CA SER A 53 -19.25 -16.71 -26.27
C SER A 53 -19.57 -15.21 -26.25
N GLU A 54 -20.83 -14.84 -26.48
CA GLU A 54 -21.31 -13.46 -26.38
C GLU A 54 -21.08 -12.91 -24.98
N VAL A 55 -21.47 -13.64 -23.93
CA VAL A 55 -21.26 -13.22 -22.53
C VAL A 55 -19.77 -13.09 -22.19
N LEU A 56 -18.94 -14.02 -22.68
CA LEU A 56 -17.49 -13.97 -22.45
C LEU A 56 -16.85 -12.79 -23.20
N ASN A 57 -17.28 -12.52 -24.43
CA ASN A 57 -16.81 -11.42 -25.27
C ASN A 57 -17.36 -10.07 -24.76
N SER A 58 -18.59 -10.05 -24.27
CA SER A 58 -19.29 -8.90 -23.71
C SER A 58 -19.01 -8.78 -22.22
N SER A 59 -17.76 -8.93 -21.76
CA SER A 59 -17.38 -8.85 -20.34
C SER A 59 -17.83 -7.57 -19.60
N LYS A 60 -18.48 -6.63 -20.30
CA LYS A 60 -19.51 -5.73 -19.77
C LYS A 60 -20.82 -6.50 -19.53
N ASP A 61 -20.94 -7.17 -18.39
CA ASP A 61 -22.21 -7.79 -17.99
C ASP A 61 -23.35 -6.75 -17.96
N PRO A 62 -24.43 -6.89 -18.76
CA PRO A 62 -25.61 -6.03 -18.66
C PRO A 62 -26.44 -6.28 -17.39
N TYR A 63 -26.20 -7.38 -16.66
CA TYR A 63 -27.05 -7.88 -15.58
C TYR A 63 -26.51 -7.65 -14.16
N CYS A 64 -25.35 -7.01 -13.97
CA CYS A 64 -24.86 -6.67 -12.63
C CYS A 64 -25.53 -5.40 -12.07
N ARG A 65 -26.76 -5.53 -11.56
CA ARG A 65 -27.39 -4.50 -10.70
C ARG A 65 -26.59 -4.19 -9.42
N GLY A 66 -25.62 -5.05 -9.06
CA GLY A 66 -24.75 -4.90 -7.89
C GLY A 66 -23.41 -4.20 -8.13
N GLY A 67 -23.14 -3.69 -9.35
CA GLY A 67 -21.86 -3.12 -9.72
C GLY A 67 -20.78 -4.17 -10.06
N GLN A 68 -19.67 -3.72 -10.64
CA GLN A 68 -18.62 -4.61 -11.14
C GLN A 68 -17.39 -4.55 -10.21
N PHE A 69 -17.03 -5.69 -9.61
CA PHE A 69 -15.84 -5.78 -8.77
C PHE A 69 -14.58 -5.95 -9.62
N PRO A 70 -13.46 -5.27 -9.29
CA PRO A 70 -12.19 -5.49 -9.97
C PRO A 70 -11.79 -6.97 -9.88
N THR A 71 -11.52 -7.59 -11.03
CA THR A 71 -11.16 -9.01 -11.15
C THR A 71 -10.18 -9.20 -12.30
N TYR A 72 -9.35 -10.24 -12.23
CA TYR A 72 -8.45 -10.61 -13.33
C TYR A 72 -9.16 -11.46 -14.40
N TYR A 73 -10.31 -12.06 -14.07
CA TYR A 73 -11.02 -12.99 -14.96
C TYR A 73 -11.98 -12.30 -15.95
N THR A 74 -11.78 -11.02 -16.24
CA THR A 74 -12.62 -10.21 -17.14
C THR A 74 -11.80 -9.73 -18.33
N HIS A 75 -12.44 -9.66 -19.50
CA HIS A 75 -11.84 -9.07 -20.70
C HIS A 75 -11.90 -7.53 -20.71
N ASN A 76 -12.51 -6.90 -19.69
CA ASN A 76 -12.51 -5.45 -19.54
C ASN A 76 -11.17 -4.97 -18.92
N PRO A 77 -10.33 -4.22 -19.67
CA PRO A 77 -9.03 -3.80 -19.17
C PRO A 77 -9.12 -2.92 -17.91
N ASP A 78 -10.16 -2.10 -17.75
CA ASP A 78 -10.28 -1.18 -16.61
C ASP A 78 -10.39 -1.93 -15.27
N LEU A 79 -11.11 -3.05 -15.26
CA LEU A 79 -11.28 -3.89 -14.07
C LEU A 79 -10.04 -4.72 -13.75
N VAL A 80 -9.34 -5.17 -14.80
CA VAL A 80 -8.06 -5.88 -14.65
C VAL A 80 -7.01 -4.93 -14.07
N ILE A 81 -6.90 -3.72 -14.62
CA ILE A 81 -6.00 -2.66 -14.12
C ILE A 81 -6.39 -2.27 -12.70
N SER A 82 -7.67 -2.07 -12.40
CA SER A 82 -8.14 -1.75 -11.05
C SER A 82 -7.88 -2.89 -10.05
N ASN A 83 -7.86 -4.15 -10.47
CA ASN A 83 -7.54 -5.28 -9.59
C ASN A 83 -6.03 -5.34 -9.32
N ARG A 84 -5.22 -5.02 -10.34
CA ARG A 84 -3.76 -4.97 -10.24
C ARG A 84 -3.30 -3.91 -9.24
N SER A 85 -3.86 -2.70 -9.31
CA SER A 85 -3.50 -1.58 -8.45
C SER A 85 -3.75 -1.88 -6.96
N ARG A 86 -4.84 -2.59 -6.65
CA ARG A 86 -5.23 -2.95 -5.27
C ARG A 86 -4.40 -4.06 -4.64
N ASN A 87 -3.83 -4.94 -5.47
CA ASN A 87 -3.07 -6.10 -5.02
C ASN A 87 -1.58 -5.86 -5.24
N ARG A 88 -1.08 -6.13 -6.45
CA ARG A 88 0.36 -6.22 -6.69
C ARG A 88 1.06 -4.88 -6.59
N ASP A 89 0.47 -3.84 -7.17
CA ASP A 89 1.11 -2.53 -7.21
C ASP A 89 1.07 -1.86 -5.84
N ARG A 90 0.04 -2.13 -5.02
CA ARG A 90 -0.02 -1.70 -3.62
C ARG A 90 1.22 -2.11 -2.82
N TRP A 91 1.66 -3.36 -2.98
CA TRP A 91 2.84 -3.87 -2.28
C TRP A 91 4.16 -3.38 -2.88
N LEU A 92 4.21 -3.24 -4.20
CA LEU A 92 5.39 -2.70 -4.89
C LEU A 92 5.65 -1.23 -4.56
N LEU A 93 4.58 -0.44 -4.48
CA LEU A 93 4.62 1.00 -4.21
C LEU A 93 4.44 1.32 -2.73
N ALA A 94 4.49 0.30 -1.86
CA ALA A 94 4.39 0.52 -0.43
C ALA A 94 5.57 1.40 0.04
N PRO A 95 5.31 2.56 0.67
CA PRO A 95 6.39 3.40 1.17
C PRO A 95 7.17 2.64 2.24
N LYS A 96 8.51 2.70 2.13
CA LYS A 96 9.41 2.11 3.11
C LYS A 96 9.79 3.20 4.10
N TYR A 97 9.40 3.01 5.35
CA TYR A 97 9.78 3.89 6.44
C TYR A 97 10.83 3.20 7.30
N GLU A 98 11.90 3.91 7.63
CA GLU A 98 12.85 3.49 8.65
C GLU A 98 12.58 4.31 9.91
N LEU A 99 12.34 3.63 11.03
CA LEU A 99 12.17 4.30 12.32
C LEU A 99 13.55 4.72 12.81
N SER A 100 13.73 6.03 12.95
CA SER A 100 14.92 6.67 13.49
C SER A 100 14.59 7.23 14.87
N ASN A 101 15.46 6.98 15.85
CA ASN A 101 15.38 7.65 17.17
C ASN A 101 16.05 9.04 17.15
N VAL A 102 16.55 9.48 15.99
CA VAL A 102 17.20 10.77 15.84
C VAL A 102 16.14 11.80 15.47
N ASP A 103 15.91 12.73 16.40
CA ASP A 103 15.16 13.95 16.14
C ASP A 103 16.09 14.94 15.41
N HIS A 104 15.91 15.04 14.10
CA HIS A 104 16.71 15.92 13.25
C HIS A 104 16.43 17.40 13.53
N ASP A 105 15.18 17.75 13.83
CA ASP A 105 14.78 19.13 14.09
C ASP A 105 15.42 19.63 15.38
N ARG A 106 15.36 18.83 16.45
CA ARG A 106 16.02 19.14 17.73
C ARG A 106 17.53 19.24 17.57
N ARG A 107 18.14 18.36 16.76
CA ARG A 107 19.59 18.41 16.51
C ARG A 107 19.99 19.71 15.83
N ASP A 108 19.23 20.15 14.84
CA ASP A 108 19.50 21.39 14.12
C ASP A 108 19.24 22.62 15.00
N GLU A 109 18.23 22.59 15.86
CA GLU A 109 17.97 23.63 16.87
C GLU A 109 19.17 23.80 17.82
N LEU A 110 19.66 22.69 18.41
CA LEU A 110 20.81 22.73 19.31
C LEU A 110 22.06 23.26 18.62
N ARG A 111 22.29 22.87 17.37
CA ARG A 111 23.43 23.35 16.59
C ARG A 111 23.36 24.86 16.34
N ARG A 112 22.19 25.36 15.96
CA ARG A 112 21.96 26.81 15.77
C ARG A 112 22.13 27.58 17.08
N PHE A 113 21.64 27.03 18.19
CA PHE A 113 21.78 27.65 19.49
C PHE A 113 23.25 27.78 19.90
N ASP A 114 24.05 26.72 19.72
CA ASP A 114 25.49 26.77 19.98
C ASP A 114 26.18 27.81 19.08
N GLU A 115 25.92 27.79 17.77
CA GLU A 115 26.47 28.78 16.82
C GLU A 115 26.15 30.23 17.22
N LEU A 116 24.90 30.51 17.61
CA LEU A 116 24.49 31.84 18.09
C LEU A 116 25.17 32.21 19.40
N SER A 117 25.32 31.24 20.31
CA SER A 117 26.01 31.45 21.59
C SER A 117 27.49 31.78 21.38
N GLN A 118 28.17 31.09 20.44
CA GLN A 118 29.56 31.39 20.08
C GLN A 118 29.69 32.76 19.43
N LYS A 119 28.80 33.12 18.49
CA LYS A 119 28.77 34.47 17.90
C LYS A 119 28.56 35.55 18.95
N HIS A 120 27.69 35.32 19.93
CA HIS A 120 27.48 36.27 21.01
C HIS A 120 28.75 36.45 21.87
N ARG A 121 29.54 35.37 22.06
CA ARG A 121 30.80 35.41 22.81
C ARG A 121 31.84 36.35 22.18
N GLU A 122 31.85 36.49 20.85
CA GLU A 122 32.74 37.40 20.13
C GLU A 122 32.54 38.87 20.54
N TYR A 123 31.32 39.28 20.91
CA TYR A 123 31.01 40.65 21.34
C TYR A 123 31.62 41.05 22.69
N TYR A 124 32.10 40.09 23.49
CA TYR A 124 32.78 40.38 24.76
C TYR A 124 34.28 40.63 24.60
N THR A 125 34.82 40.46 23.40
CA THR A 125 36.22 40.78 23.11
C THR A 125 36.39 42.30 23.03
N ASP A 126 37.49 42.82 23.59
CA ASP A 126 37.83 44.24 23.42
C ASP A 126 38.56 44.49 22.08
N LYS A 127 38.94 45.73 21.80
CA LYS A 127 39.65 46.11 20.55
C LYS A 127 41.03 45.43 20.37
N THR A 128 41.59 44.87 21.43
CA THR A 128 42.84 44.10 21.44
C THR A 128 42.60 42.61 21.16
N GLY A 129 41.33 42.18 21.04
CA GLY A 129 40.94 40.79 20.80
C GLY A 129 40.96 39.92 22.06
N THR A 130 41.19 40.52 23.24
CA THR A 130 41.22 39.79 24.51
C THR A 130 39.88 39.90 25.23
N GLN A 131 39.46 38.82 25.91
CA GLN A 131 38.31 38.86 26.82
C GLN A 131 38.72 39.51 28.13
N LYS A 132 37.82 40.29 28.75
CA LYS A 132 38.11 40.88 30.06
C LYS A 132 38.33 39.78 31.11
N PRO A 133 39.45 39.80 31.86
CA PRO A 133 39.68 38.83 32.91
C PRO A 133 38.67 39.03 34.04
N VAL A 134 38.14 37.93 34.58
CA VAL A 134 37.25 37.94 35.75
C VAL A 134 38.10 37.64 36.98
N ASN A 135 38.30 38.63 37.85
CA ASN A 135 39.18 38.54 39.01
C ASN A 135 38.79 37.45 40.03
N TYR A 136 37.55 36.95 39.99
CA TYR A 136 37.01 36.05 41.00
C TYR A 136 37.14 34.56 40.65
N PHE A 137 37.29 34.22 39.36
CA PHE A 137 37.39 32.84 38.89
C PHE A 137 38.77 32.57 38.32
N GLN A 138 39.79 32.78 39.14
CA GLN A 138 41.17 32.46 38.78
C GLN A 138 41.48 31.04 39.23
N LEU A 139 41.96 30.21 38.30
CA LEU A 139 42.56 28.94 38.67
C LEU A 139 43.88 29.24 39.40
N PRO A 140 44.24 28.47 40.44
CA PRO A 140 45.53 28.64 41.09
C PRO A 140 46.64 28.40 40.07
N ASN A 141 47.54 29.38 39.95
CA ASN A 141 48.70 29.27 39.07
C ASN A 141 49.66 28.19 39.61
N SER A 142 50.49 27.65 38.71
CA SER A 142 51.64 26.85 39.13
C SER A 142 52.60 27.76 39.92
N PRO A 143 53.25 27.26 41.01
CA PRO A 143 54.13 28.07 41.85
C PRO A 143 55.23 28.82 41.09
N ASN A 144 55.63 28.33 39.90
CA ASN A 144 56.67 28.95 39.08
C ASN A 144 56.19 30.21 38.31
N ASP A 145 54.88 30.35 38.06
CA ASP A 145 54.33 31.46 37.26
C ASP A 145 54.11 32.73 38.08
N ASP A 146 53.89 32.60 39.39
CA ASP A 146 53.66 33.73 40.32
C ASP A 146 54.93 34.59 40.55
N PHE A 147 56.12 34.07 40.24
CA PHE A 147 57.37 34.80 40.41
C PHE A 147 57.66 35.83 39.31
N ASN A 148 57.06 35.70 38.12
CA ASN A 148 57.33 36.57 36.97
C ASN A 148 56.41 37.81 36.87
N THR A 149 55.35 37.92 37.68
CA THR A 149 54.37 39.01 37.59
C THR A 149 54.69 40.23 38.47
N LYS A 150 55.81 40.23 39.22
CA LYS A 150 56.22 41.35 40.08
C LYS A 150 57.34 42.22 39.48
N VAL A 151 57.26 42.63 38.21
CA VAL A 151 58.09 43.74 37.68
C VAL A 151 57.32 44.52 36.61
N ALA A 152 56.57 45.52 37.04
CA ALA A 152 56.24 46.71 36.24
C ALA A 152 55.76 47.81 37.21
N LEU A 153 56.68 48.70 37.58
CA LEU A 153 56.38 50.03 38.10
C LEU A 153 56.06 50.96 36.93
#